data_AF-A2GIE7-F1
#
_entry.id   AF-A2GIE7-F1
#
_cell.length_a   1.000
_cell.length_b   1.000
_cell.length_c   1.000
_cell.angle_alpha   90.00
_cell.angle_beta   90.00
_cell.angle_gamma   90.00
#
_symmetry.space_group_name_H-M   'P 1'
#
loop_
_entity.id
_entity.type
_entity.pdbx_description
1 polymer ?
#
loop_
_entity_poly.entity_id
_entity_poly.type
_entity_poly.pdbx_seq_one_letter_code
_entity_poly.pdbx_strand_id
1 'polypeptide(L)'
;MIDAVPTYYKDIEVGTKHQYLRYKKPGDKYGKYYVKCNELVKRPDGTICHCAMEEMREDHFKKWIQNKRHICTPGEVASQQTIDQYYQNVPATGLTPISLGDIYEQLATFTGRFNLALNTFSSPEFTKLVKTIIMYTADSMILKFPQLHN
;
A
#
# COMPACT_ATOMS: atom_id res chain seq x y z
N MET A 1 -16.58 8.82 1.70
CA MET A 1 -15.77 7.88 0.90
C MET A 1 -16.21 8.02 -0.55
N ILE A 2 -15.26 7.97 -1.49
CA ILE A 2 -15.59 7.92 -2.91
C ILE A 2 -15.85 6.46 -3.25
N ASP A 3 -17.07 6.11 -3.65
CA ASP A 3 -17.41 4.76 -4.10
C ASP A 3 -16.76 4.51 -5.46
N ALA A 4 -15.51 4.03 -5.43
CA ALA A 4 -14.75 3.67 -6.61
C ALA A 4 -14.88 2.18 -6.91
N VAL A 5 -15.29 1.88 -8.14
CA VAL A 5 -15.51 0.51 -8.61
C VAL A 5 -14.41 0.15 -9.61
N PRO A 6 -13.62 -0.91 -9.38
CA PRO A 6 -12.69 -1.42 -10.37
C PRO A 6 -13.42 -1.83 -11.66
N THR A 7 -12.92 -1.37 -12.81
CA THR A 7 -13.56 -1.53 -14.12
C THR A 7 -12.49 -1.81 -15.18
N TYR A 8 -12.83 -2.64 -16.17
CA TYR A 8 -11.97 -2.95 -17.31
C TYR A 8 -12.69 -2.57 -18.60
N TYR A 9 -11.97 -1.99 -19.55
CA TYR A 9 -12.51 -1.59 -20.86
C TYR A 9 -12.06 -2.58 -21.96
N LYS A 10 -12.24 -3.88 -21.70
CA LYS A 10 -11.64 -4.99 -22.45
C LYS A 10 -11.98 -4.99 -23.95
N ASP A 11 -13.11 -4.40 -24.32
CA ASP A 11 -13.65 -4.42 -25.68
C ASP A 11 -13.22 -3.21 -26.51
N ILE A 12 -12.69 -2.16 -25.88
CA ILE A 12 -12.30 -0.92 -26.55
C ILE A 12 -10.82 -0.58 -26.36
N GLU A 13 -10.17 -1.17 -25.37
CA GLU A 13 -8.74 -0.99 -25.12
C GLU A 13 -7.92 -1.93 -25.99
N VAL A 14 -7.02 -1.35 -26.79
CA VAL A 14 -6.14 -2.09 -27.69
C VAL A 14 -4.81 -2.41 -27.01
N GLY A 15 -4.48 -3.71 -26.92
CA GLY A 15 -3.21 -4.19 -26.38
C GLY A 15 -3.31 -4.65 -24.92
N THR A 16 -2.48 -4.09 -24.05
CA THR A 16 -2.48 -4.41 -22.60
C THR A 16 -3.80 -3.95 -21.98
N LYS A 17 -4.50 -4.86 -21.30
CA LYS A 17 -5.76 -4.55 -20.62
C LYS A 17 -5.44 -4.05 -19.21
N HIS A 18 -5.69 -2.79 -18.94
CA HIS A 18 -5.43 -2.21 -17.62
C HIS A 18 -6.70 -2.23 -16.74
N GLN A 19 -6.51 -2.31 -15.43
CA GLN A 19 -7.56 -2.05 -14.45
C GLN A 19 -7.69 -0.55 -14.23
N TYR A 20 -8.91 -0.05 -14.30
CA TYR A 20 -9.25 1.34 -14.01
C TYR A 20 -10.17 1.43 -12.80
N LEU A 21 -10.12 2.55 -12.08
CA LEU A 21 -11.13 2.91 -11.09
C LEU A 21 -12.16 3.82 -11.72
N ARG A 22 -13.43 3.46 -11.61
CA ARG A 22 -14.57 4.26 -12.04
C ARG A 22 -15.31 4.78 -10.81
N TYR A 23 -15.48 6.09 -10.69
CA TYR A 23 -16.12 6.71 -9.53
C TYR A 23 -16.89 7.99 -9.89
N LYS A 24 -17.74 8.43 -8.97
CA LYS A 24 -18.36 9.76 -9.01
C LYS A 24 -17.63 10.70 -8.06
N LYS A 25 -17.40 11.94 -8.48
CA LYS A 25 -16.80 12.94 -7.61
C LYS A 25 -17.84 13.45 -6.59
N PRO A 26 -17.48 13.56 -5.31
CA PRO A 26 -18.35 14.15 -4.31
C PRO A 26 -18.58 15.63 -4.66
N GLY A 27 -19.85 16.04 -4.75
CA GLY A 27 -20.24 17.40 -5.11
C GLY A 27 -20.46 17.66 -6.61
N ASP A 28 -20.25 16.67 -7.49
CA ASP A 28 -20.64 16.82 -8.90
C ASP A 28 -22.17 16.78 -9.04
N LYS A 29 -22.77 17.96 -9.28
CA LYS A 29 -24.22 18.15 -9.44
C LYS A 29 -24.82 17.30 -10.57
N TYR A 30 -24.01 16.90 -11.54
CA TYR A 30 -24.47 16.15 -12.72
C TYR A 30 -24.25 14.64 -12.60
N GLY A 31 -23.65 14.16 -11.49
CA GLY A 31 -23.47 12.73 -11.23
C GLY A 31 -22.63 12.00 -12.28
N LYS A 32 -21.67 12.69 -12.93
CA LYS A 32 -20.89 12.12 -14.02
C LYS A 32 -19.81 11.19 -13.48
N TYR A 33 -19.48 10.18 -14.29
CA TYR A 33 -18.45 9.21 -13.96
C TYR A 33 -17.08 9.68 -14.45
N TYR A 34 -16.08 9.46 -13.59
CA TYR A 34 -14.68 9.68 -13.85
C TYR A 34 -13.94 8.35 -13.79
N VAL A 35 -12.82 8.29 -14.50
CA VAL A 35 -11.97 7.12 -14.67
C VAL A 35 -10.53 7.51 -14.42
N LYS A 36 -9.82 6.70 -13.63
CA LYS A 36 -8.38 6.79 -13.43
C LYS A 36 -7.76 5.40 -13.53
N CYS A 37 -6.54 5.28 -14.06
CA CYS A 37 -5.81 4.01 -14.07
C CYS A 37 -5.53 3.55 -12.62
N ASN A 38 -5.70 2.25 -12.35
CA ASN A 38 -5.46 1.63 -11.04
C ASN A 38 -4.17 0.80 -10.99
N GLU A 39 -3.37 0.83 -12.05
CA GLU A 39 -2.18 -0.01 -12.15
C GLU A 39 -1.04 0.51 -11.28
N LEU A 40 -0.26 -0.44 -10.78
CA LEU A 40 0.99 -0.18 -10.06
C LEU A 40 2.16 -0.27 -11.04
N VAL A 41 3.01 0.75 -11.03
CA VAL A 41 4.18 0.88 -11.90
C VAL A 41 5.42 0.89 -11.04
N LYS A 42 6.40 0.04 -11.39
CA LYS A 42 7.70 0.01 -10.72
C LYS A 42 8.65 1.01 -11.39
N ARG A 43 9.26 1.89 -10.60
CA ARG A 43 10.34 2.78 -11.05
C ARG A 43 11.66 2.00 -11.21
N PRO A 44 12.63 2.55 -11.98
CA PRO A 44 13.96 1.94 -12.10
C PRO A 44 14.69 1.75 -10.76
N ASP A 45 14.41 2.62 -9.77
CA ASP A 45 14.94 2.59 -8.41
C ASP A 45 14.26 1.56 -7.48
N GLY A 46 13.37 0.71 -8.02
CA GLY A 46 12.65 -0.29 -7.25
C GLY A 46 11.36 0.18 -6.58
N THR A 47 11.09 1.49 -6.53
CA THR A 47 9.90 2.06 -5.87
C THR A 47 8.62 1.72 -6.62
N ILE A 48 7.57 1.32 -5.90
CA ILE A 48 6.24 1.07 -6.47
C ILE A 48 5.42 2.36 -6.42
N CYS A 49 4.87 2.75 -7.56
CA CYS A 49 4.05 3.96 -7.72
C CYS A 49 2.67 3.60 -8.29
N HIS A 50 1.66 4.39 -7.96
CA HIS A 50 0.43 4.40 -8.75
C HIS A 50 0.69 5.01 -10.12
N CYS A 51 -0.06 4.59 -11.14
CA CYS A 51 0.00 5.21 -12.45
C CYS A 51 -0.31 6.72 -12.39
N ALA A 52 0.50 7.53 -13.08
CA ALA A 52 0.37 8.99 -13.14
C ALA A 52 -0.79 9.47 -14.03
N MET A 53 -1.66 8.58 -14.50
CA MET A 53 -2.79 8.96 -15.34
C MET A 53 -3.67 9.96 -14.60
N GLU A 54 -3.86 11.14 -15.19
CA GLU A 54 -4.83 12.10 -14.70
C GLU A 54 -6.25 11.53 -14.83
N GLU A 55 -7.09 11.86 -13.86
CA GLU A 55 -8.49 11.47 -13.88
C GLU A 55 -9.21 12.12 -15.08
N MET A 56 -9.96 11.31 -15.82
CA MET A 56 -10.68 11.76 -17.02
C MET A 56 -12.15 11.37 -16.93
N ARG A 57 -13.04 12.18 -17.51
CA ARG A 57 -14.46 11.84 -17.62
C ARG A 57 -14.64 10.56 -18.44
N GLU A 58 -15.51 9.64 -18.01
CA GLU A 58 -15.62 8.30 -18.59
C GLU A 58 -15.90 8.31 -20.11
N ASP A 59 -16.80 9.17 -20.57
CA ASP A 59 -17.16 9.30 -21.99
C ASP A 59 -16.00 9.84 -22.84
N HIS A 60 -15.22 10.77 -22.33
CA HIS A 60 -14.00 11.26 -22.97
C HIS A 60 -12.95 10.15 -23.00
N PHE A 61 -12.81 9.41 -21.90
CA PHE A 61 -11.88 8.30 -21.80
C PHE A 61 -12.20 7.19 -22.80
N LYS A 62 -13.47 6.79 -22.93
CA LYS A 62 -13.92 5.79 -23.92
C LYS A 62 -13.57 6.19 -25.35
N LYS A 63 -13.77 7.46 -25.73
CA LYS A 63 -13.39 7.97 -27.06
C LYS A 63 -11.87 8.02 -27.24
N TRP A 64 -11.14 8.32 -26.17
CA TRP A 64 -9.68 8.42 -26.19
C TRP A 64 -9.02 7.05 -26.35
N ILE A 65 -9.42 6.05 -25.55
CA ILE A 65 -8.80 4.72 -25.53
C ILE A 65 -9.07 3.91 -26.81
N GLN A 66 -10.15 4.23 -27.54
CA GLN A 66 -10.43 3.66 -28.87
C GLN A 66 -9.38 4.04 -29.91
N ASN A 67 -8.77 5.23 -29.79
CA ASN A 67 -7.83 5.78 -30.77
C ASN A 67 -6.38 5.82 -30.27
N LYS A 68 -6.17 5.67 -28.95
CA LYS A 68 -4.87 5.81 -28.30
C LYS A 68 -4.68 4.69 -27.29
N ARG A 69 -3.43 4.24 -27.14
CA ARG A 69 -3.06 3.25 -26.14
C ARG A 69 -2.65 3.93 -24.84
N HIS A 70 -3.18 3.47 -23.71
CA HIS A 70 -2.69 3.90 -22.41
C HIS A 70 -1.31 3.26 -22.13
N ILE A 71 -0.36 4.09 -21.71
CA ILE A 71 0.96 3.64 -21.26
C ILE A 71 1.09 4.11 -19.82
N CYS A 72 1.25 3.17 -18.89
CA CYS A 72 1.37 3.49 -17.48
C CYS A 72 2.72 4.15 -17.21
N THR A 73 2.70 5.39 -16.70
CA THR A 73 3.89 6.10 -16.23
C THR A 73 3.89 6.15 -14.70
N PRO A 74 5.07 6.12 -14.04
CA PRO A 74 5.15 6.21 -12.58
C PRO A 74 4.67 7.57 -12.07
N GLY A 75 3.66 7.58 -11.21
CA GLY A 75 3.11 8.77 -10.57
C GLY A 75 3.51 8.85 -9.11
N GLU A 76 2.51 9.06 -8.26
CA GLU A 76 2.66 9.10 -6.80
C GLU A 76 3.14 7.75 -6.27
N VAL A 77 4.03 7.79 -5.28
CA VAL A 77 4.50 6.58 -4.60
C VAL A 77 3.30 5.90 -3.96
N ALA A 78 3.08 4.64 -4.31
CA ALA A 78 2.08 3.83 -3.63
C ALA A 78 2.62 3.68 -2.20
N SER A 79 1.91 4.25 -1.22
CA SER A 79 2.26 4.16 0.20
C SER A 79 2.77 2.76 0.50
N GLN A 80 3.97 2.66 1.11
CA GLN A 80 4.48 1.40 1.65
C GLN A 80 3.32 0.68 2.34
N GLN A 81 3.15 -0.61 2.05
CA GLN A 81 2.09 -1.42 2.63
C GLN A 81 2.05 -1.18 4.13
N THR A 82 0.86 -0.93 4.67
CA THR A 82 0.72 -0.93 6.13
C THR A 82 1.07 -2.33 6.64
N ILE A 83 1.54 -2.42 7.88
CA ILE A 83 1.86 -3.71 8.53
C ILE A 83 0.68 -4.69 8.37
N ASP A 84 -0.54 -4.19 8.49
CA ASP A 84 -1.77 -4.97 8.31
C ASP A 84 -1.93 -5.51 6.88
N GLN A 85 -1.63 -4.70 5.87
CA GLN A 85 -1.67 -5.12 4.46
C GLN A 85 -0.55 -6.11 4.13
N TYR A 86 0.61 -6.01 4.77
CA TYR A 86 1.67 -7.01 4.63
C TYR A 86 1.20 -8.37 5.14
N TYR A 87 0.69 -8.43 6.38
CA TYR A 87 0.22 -9.69 6.99
C TYR A 87 -0.98 -10.31 6.29
N GLN A 88 -1.83 -9.52 5.61
CA GLN A 88 -2.93 -10.04 4.80
C GLN A 88 -2.49 -10.72 3.50
N ASN A 89 -1.28 -10.40 3.00
CA ASN A 89 -0.79 -10.85 1.69
C ASN A 89 0.36 -11.87 1.78
N VAL A 90 0.84 -12.22 2.97
CA VAL A 90 1.85 -13.28 3.13
C VAL A 90 1.16 -14.64 2.89
N PRO A 91 1.57 -15.43 1.88
CA PRO A 91 1.10 -16.81 1.73
C PRO A 91 1.42 -17.57 3.02
N ALA A 92 0.60 -18.56 3.39
CA ALA A 92 0.82 -19.41 4.57
C ALA A 92 2.07 -20.30 4.42
N THR A 93 3.26 -19.71 4.31
CA THR A 93 4.55 -20.40 4.31
C THR A 93 5.04 -20.46 5.74
N GLY A 94 4.56 -21.44 6.51
CA GLY A 94 5.20 -21.99 7.72
C GLY A 94 5.47 -21.06 8.92
N LEU A 95 5.32 -19.75 8.77
CA LEU A 95 5.37 -18.77 9.84
C LEU A 95 3.93 -18.58 10.31
N THR A 96 3.62 -19.06 11.52
CA THR A 96 2.36 -18.73 12.18
C THR A 96 2.25 -17.20 12.23
N PRO A 97 1.24 -16.60 11.57
CA PRO A 97 1.05 -15.16 11.64
C PRO A 97 0.88 -14.77 13.10
N ILE A 98 1.79 -13.94 13.63
CA ILE A 98 1.61 -13.37 14.96
C ILE A 98 0.40 -12.44 14.86
N SER A 99 -0.70 -12.82 15.49
CA SER A 99 -1.90 -11.99 15.50
C SER A 99 -1.72 -10.80 16.43
N LEU A 100 -2.50 -9.74 16.21
CA LEU A 100 -2.53 -8.60 17.13
C LEU A 100 -2.95 -9.03 18.55
N GLY A 101 -3.80 -10.06 18.66
CA GLY A 101 -4.17 -10.67 19.93
C GLY A 101 -2.98 -11.26 20.68
N ASP A 102 -2.12 -12.00 19.96
CA ASP A 102 -0.90 -12.60 20.54
C ASP A 102 0.07 -11.53 21.07
N ILE A 103 0.16 -10.39 20.38
CA ILE A 103 0.96 -9.25 20.82
C ILE A 103 0.39 -8.67 22.11
N TYR A 104 -0.93 -8.43 22.18
CA TYR A 104 -1.56 -7.91 23.38
C TYR A 104 -1.45 -8.85 24.57
N GLU A 105 -1.60 -10.16 24.35
CA GLU A 105 -1.46 -11.16 25.40
C GLU A 105 -0.03 -11.19 25.97
N GLN A 106 0.99 -11.13 25.10
CA GLN A 106 2.39 -11.08 25.53
C GLN A 106 2.71 -9.80 26.29
N LEU A 107 2.23 -8.65 25.82
CA LEU A 107 2.40 -7.37 26.52
C LEU A 107 1.72 -7.40 27.89
N ALA A 108 0.47 -7.86 27.97
CA ALA A 108 -0.27 -7.97 29.23
C ALA A 108 0.43 -8.92 30.21
N THR A 109 0.88 -10.09 29.74
CA THR A 109 1.61 -11.08 30.54
C THR A 109 2.92 -10.50 31.06
N PHE A 110 3.68 -9.78 30.24
CA PHE A 110 4.93 -9.17 30.65
C PHE A 110 4.70 -8.06 31.69
N THR A 111 3.75 -7.16 31.44
CA THR A 111 3.38 -6.09 32.38
C THR A 111 2.95 -6.66 33.72
N GLY A 112 2.09 -7.68 33.72
CA GLY A 112 1.63 -8.34 34.94
C GLY A 112 2.76 -9.07 35.67
N ARG A 113 3.59 -9.82 34.95
CA ARG A 113 4.71 -10.59 35.53
C ARG A 113 5.75 -9.71 36.20
N PHE A 114 6.01 -8.52 35.65
CA PHE A 114 7.02 -7.59 36.17
C PHE A 114 6.41 -6.40 36.93
N ASN A 115 5.10 -6.42 37.18
CA ASN A 115 4.35 -5.37 37.86
C ASN A 115 4.66 -3.96 37.32
N LEU A 116 4.67 -3.83 36.00
CA LEU A 116 4.94 -2.58 35.32
C LEU A 116 3.66 -1.74 35.23
N ALA A 117 3.83 -0.43 35.03
CA ALA A 117 2.70 0.43 34.75
C ALA A 117 2.12 0.12 33.36
N LEU A 118 0.80 0.23 33.19
CA LEU A 118 0.14 -0.04 31.90
C LEU A 118 0.66 0.85 30.76
N ASN A 119 1.15 2.04 31.10
CA ASN A 119 1.71 2.99 30.14
C ASN A 119 3.21 2.77 29.84
N THR A 120 3.86 1.77 30.44
CA THR A 120 5.29 1.51 30.25
C THR A 120 5.63 1.32 28.78
N PHE A 121 4.81 0.60 28.01
CA PHE A 121 5.05 0.36 26.58
C PHE A 121 4.69 1.54 25.68
N SER A 122 3.93 2.51 26.19
CA SER A 122 3.67 3.78 25.51
C SER A 122 4.62 4.90 25.95
N SER A 123 5.59 4.60 26.82
CA SER A 123 6.52 5.61 27.33
C SER A 123 7.47 6.11 26.24
N PRO A 124 7.90 7.38 26.30
CA PRO A 124 8.93 7.89 25.39
C PRO A 124 10.23 7.08 25.44
N GLU A 125 10.61 6.60 26.62
CA GLU A 125 11.82 5.81 26.87
C GLU A 125 11.75 4.44 26.19
N PHE A 126 10.63 3.74 26.36
CA PHE A 126 10.42 2.45 25.70
C PHE A 126 10.36 2.62 24.18
N THR A 127 9.67 3.65 23.70
CA THR A 127 9.60 3.98 22.27
C THR A 127 11.00 4.24 21.70
N LYS A 128 11.85 4.97 22.42
CA LYS A 128 13.24 5.22 22.04
C LYS A 128 14.04 3.91 22.00
N LEU A 129 13.90 3.06 23.01
CA LEU A 129 14.57 1.76 23.06
C LEU A 129 14.21 0.88 21.85
N VAL A 130 12.92 0.74 21.55
CA VAL A 130 12.43 -0.06 20.41
C VAL A 130 12.99 0.50 19.08
N LYS A 131 12.97 1.82 18.90
CA LYS A 131 13.58 2.47 17.72
C LYS A 131 15.06 2.13 17.60
N THR A 132 15.82 2.19 18.69
CA THR A 132 17.25 1.84 18.69
C THR A 132 17.48 0.38 18.31
N ILE A 133 16.67 -0.55 18.83
CA ILE A 133 16.75 -1.98 18.48
C ILE A 133 16.49 -2.19 16.99
N ILE A 134 15.46 -1.54 16.44
CA ILE A 134 15.13 -1.62 15.01
C ILE A 134 16.29 -1.08 14.17
N MET A 135 16.81 0.11 14.50
CA MET A 135 17.94 0.71 13.79
C MET A 135 19.17 -0.19 13.82
N TYR A 136 19.57 -0.67 15.00
CA TYR A 136 20.71 -1.58 15.13
C TYR A 136 20.53 -2.86 14.30
N THR A 137 19.33 -3.42 14.30
CA THR A 137 19.03 -4.63 13.52
C THR A 137 19.10 -4.35 12.02
N ALA A 138 18.56 -3.21 11.57
CA ALA A 138 18.63 -2.79 10.18
C ALA A 138 20.09 -2.57 9.73
N ASP A 139 20.88 -1.83 10.50
CA ASP A 139 22.31 -1.62 10.22
C ASP A 139 23.08 -2.94 10.18
N SER A 140 22.80 -3.84 11.13
CA SER A 140 23.41 -5.17 11.17
C SER A 140 23.02 -6.05 9.99
N MET A 141 21.78 -5.95 9.49
CA MET A 141 21.33 -6.65 8.30
C MET A 141 22.00 -6.09 7.03
N ILE A 142 22.14 -4.77 6.94
CA ILE A 142 22.84 -4.10 5.83
C ILE A 142 24.31 -4.57 5.76
N LEU A 143 24.98 -4.65 6.90
CA LEU A 143 26.36 -5.14 6.98
C LEU A 143 26.49 -6.63 6.64
N LYS A 144 25.48 -7.45 6.96
CA LYS A 144 25.48 -8.90 6.69
C LYS A 144 25.04 -9.26 5.28
N PHE A 145 24.26 -8.41 4.61
CA PHE A 145 23.73 -8.67 3.27
C PHE A 145 23.92 -7.44 2.37
N PRO A 146 25.17 -7.14 1.94
CA PRO A 146 25.46 -5.97 1.11
C PRO A 146 24.68 -5.94 -0.22
N GLN A 147 24.24 -7.10 -0.72
CA GLN A 147 23.39 -7.23 -1.91
C GLN A 147 21.99 -6.62 -1.78
N LEU A 148 21.55 -6.24 -0.58
CA LEU A 148 20.28 -5.53 -0.35
C LEU A 148 20.41 -4.01 -0.54
N HIS A 149 21.61 -3.48 -0.77
CA HIS A 149 21.80 -2.14 -1.33
C HIS A 149 21.62 -2.19 -2.85
N ASN A 150 20.40 -2.00 -3.34
CA ASN A 150 20.10 -1.55 -4.71
C ASN A 150 18.79 -0.79 -4.73
#